data_AF-A0A7X3VHN9-F1
#
_entry.id   AF-A0A7X3VHN9-F1
#
_cell.length_a   1.000
_cell.length_b   1.000
_cell.length_c   1.000
_cell.angle_alpha   90.00
_cell.angle_beta   90.00
_cell.angle_gamma   90.00
#
_symmetry.space_group_name_H-M   'P 1'
#
loop_
_entity.id
_entity.type
_entity.pdbx_description
1 polymer ?
#
loop_
_entity_poly.entity_id
_entity_poly.type
_entity_poly.pdbx_seq_one_letter_code
_entity_poly.pdbx_strand_id
1 'polypeptide(L)'
;MSAQLTRRELGLSGLGVAALASSASSAETESAYSGALDGLEEQVDPATFDPVIWSRQRHDKAPLQMTFRATSLPQARKWQKRLRNKLTELVGGFPREHGDLKTQTLEVKEYPDYRREKFVFESRPGVYVLGYLLTPKNASAPHPTVICLPGHGRGVDDIVGIDDKGRDRTDKDGYQHDFAIQCAEQGIAAVAIEQMAFGCRRDPRARKRSLGTASCRPAAGAALLLGETMVGWRVWDVMRTIDWIETRDELDAGRVGCMGISGGGTITTFGAALETRIKAPLSAATSIPSVTAS
;
A
#
# COMPACT_ATOMS: atom_id res chain seq x y z
N MET A 1 -24.33 68.73 0.81
CA MET A 1 -23.10 67.91 0.72
C MET A 1 -22.85 67.33 2.09
N SER A 2 -23.28 66.09 2.29
CA SER A 2 -23.25 65.41 3.59
C SER A 2 -22.55 64.07 3.37
N ALA A 3 -21.34 63.96 3.90
CA ALA A 3 -20.51 62.76 3.81
C ALA A 3 -20.83 61.83 4.97
N GLN A 4 -21.09 60.56 4.64
CA GLN A 4 -21.25 59.47 5.58
C GLN A 4 -19.90 59.14 6.23
N LEU A 5 -19.82 59.24 7.56
CA LEU A 5 -18.73 58.65 8.34
C LEU A 5 -19.19 57.27 8.81
N THR A 6 -18.37 56.26 8.51
CA THR A 6 -18.63 54.85 8.82
C THR A 6 -18.06 54.47 10.19
N ARG A 7 -18.50 53.32 10.72
CA ARG A 7 -18.22 52.77 12.07
C ARG A 7 -16.74 52.48 12.37
N ARG A 8 -15.78 53.07 11.66
CA ARG A 8 -14.33 52.90 11.85
C ARG A 8 -13.63 54.08 12.53
N GLU A 9 -14.39 55.05 13.06
CA GLU A 9 -13.83 56.27 13.69
C GLU A 9 -14.33 56.53 15.13
N LEU A 10 -15.06 55.59 15.74
CA LEU A 10 -15.41 55.66 17.16
C LEU A 10 -14.45 54.77 17.95
N GLY A 11 -13.33 55.35 18.38
CA GLY A 11 -12.37 54.64 19.20
C GLY A 11 -11.16 55.44 19.68
N LEU A 12 -11.32 56.74 19.96
CA LEU A 12 -10.27 57.57 20.57
C LEU A 12 -10.90 58.61 21.51
N SER A 13 -10.92 58.31 22.81
CA SER A 13 -10.73 59.28 23.92
C SER A 13 -10.97 58.59 25.26
N GLY A 14 -9.89 58.41 26.01
CA GLY A 14 -9.91 57.90 27.38
C GLY A 14 -8.54 58.12 28.00
N LEU A 15 -8.24 59.39 28.32
CA LEU A 15 -7.05 59.80 29.06
C LEU A 15 -7.16 59.31 30.51
N GLY A 16 -6.13 58.60 30.98
CA GLY A 16 -5.89 58.29 32.38
C GLY A 16 -4.41 57.95 32.58
N VAL A 17 -3.65 58.91 33.09
CA VAL A 17 -2.20 58.85 33.29
C VAL A 17 -1.84 58.15 34.61
N ALA A 18 -0.73 57.40 34.55
CA ALA A 18 0.19 56.98 35.62
C ALA A 18 -0.12 55.72 36.45
N ALA A 19 0.55 54.62 36.08
CA ALA A 19 1.51 53.96 36.95
C ALA A 19 2.60 53.29 36.09
N LEU A 20 3.84 53.79 36.20
CA LEU A 20 5.02 53.16 35.64
C LEU A 20 5.28 51.85 36.37
N ALA A 21 4.80 50.75 35.79
CA ALA A 21 5.39 49.43 35.99
C ALA A 21 5.86 48.97 34.62
N SER A 22 7.17 48.85 34.46
CA SER A 22 7.80 48.27 33.28
C SER A 22 7.36 46.81 33.16
N SER A 23 6.23 46.56 32.50
CA SER A 23 5.99 45.27 31.87
C SER A 23 6.92 45.21 30.67
N ALA A 24 8.09 44.61 30.88
CA ALA A 24 8.85 44.06 29.79
C ALA A 24 7.88 43.12 29.05
N SER A 25 7.36 43.59 27.92
CA SER A 25 6.78 42.74 26.91
C SER A 25 7.89 41.77 26.54
N SER A 26 7.84 40.57 27.09
CA SER A 26 8.54 39.44 26.50
C SER A 26 7.82 39.16 25.19
N ALA A 27 8.16 39.95 24.17
CA ALA A 27 8.09 39.47 22.80
C ALA A 27 8.94 38.20 22.79
N GLU A 28 8.28 37.04 22.84
CA GLU A 28 8.91 35.79 22.47
C GLU A 28 9.45 36.04 21.06
N THR A 29 10.75 36.29 21.00
CA THR A 29 11.48 36.39 19.76
C THR A 29 11.38 34.99 19.19
N GLU A 30 10.58 34.80 18.13
CA GLU A 30 10.61 33.58 17.35
C GLU A 30 12.09 33.25 17.14
N SER A 31 12.52 32.11 17.68
CA SER A 31 13.91 31.71 17.56
C SER A 31 14.22 31.63 16.07
N ALA A 32 15.13 32.49 15.60
CA ALA A 32 15.58 32.52 14.20
C ALA A 32 16.31 31.24 13.79
N TYR A 33 16.46 30.28 14.70
CA TYR A 33 17.15 29.02 14.49
C TYR A 33 16.45 28.16 13.43
N SER A 34 17.05 28.09 12.25
CA SER A 34 16.56 27.28 11.13
C SER A 34 17.08 25.83 11.13
N GLY A 35 18.07 25.52 11.99
CA GLY A 35 18.64 24.18 12.14
C GLY A 35 20.14 24.21 12.39
N ALA A 36 20.78 23.04 12.38
CA ALA A 36 22.19 22.90 12.74
C ALA A 36 23.17 23.64 11.79
N LEU A 37 22.70 24.07 10.61
CA LEU A 37 23.49 24.80 9.62
C LEU A 37 23.13 26.29 9.51
N ASP A 38 22.28 26.80 10.40
CA ASP A 38 21.79 28.18 10.37
C ASP A 38 22.93 29.21 10.33
N GLY A 39 23.01 30.00 9.25
CA GLY A 39 24.07 31.00 9.03
C GLY A 39 25.42 30.42 8.58
N LEU A 40 25.49 29.13 8.30
CA LEU A 40 26.69 28.41 7.85
C LEU A 40 26.51 27.78 6.45
N GLU A 41 25.39 28.03 5.77
CA GLU A 41 25.03 27.43 4.48
C GLU A 41 25.96 27.83 3.34
N GLU A 42 26.69 28.94 3.46
CA GLU A 42 27.73 29.32 2.49
C GLU A 42 29.06 28.57 2.72
N GLN A 43 29.26 27.96 3.90
CA GLN A 43 30.49 27.26 4.26
C GLN A 43 30.47 25.76 3.93
N VAL A 44 29.29 25.21 3.70
CA VAL A 44 29.08 23.79 3.38
C VAL A 44 28.07 23.66 2.24
N ASP A 45 28.02 22.51 1.56
CA ASP A 45 26.92 22.21 0.62
C ASP A 45 25.81 21.43 1.35
N PRO A 46 24.64 22.04 1.61
CA PRO A 46 23.54 21.36 2.32
C PRO A 46 23.06 20.07 1.64
N ALA A 47 23.18 19.97 0.30
CA ALA A 47 22.75 18.79 -0.43
C ALA A 47 23.57 17.54 -0.08
N THR A 48 24.81 17.73 0.37
CA THR A 48 25.70 16.61 0.77
C THR A 48 25.30 15.97 2.11
N PHE A 49 24.47 16.65 2.92
CA PHE A 49 23.94 16.11 4.17
C PHE A 49 22.65 15.31 3.97
N ASP A 50 22.02 15.35 2.78
CA ASP A 50 20.77 14.64 2.52
C ASP A 50 21.04 13.18 2.07
N PRO A 51 20.78 12.17 2.93
CA PRO A 51 20.97 10.76 2.56
C PRO A 51 20.00 10.31 1.46
N VAL A 52 18.90 11.02 1.23
CA VAL A 52 17.96 10.73 0.14
C VAL A 52 18.59 11.08 -1.21
N ILE A 53 19.28 12.21 -1.32
CA ILE A 53 20.02 12.57 -2.55
C ILE A 53 21.12 11.55 -2.81
N TRP A 54 21.94 11.23 -1.80
CA TRP A 54 23.02 10.25 -1.94
C TRP A 54 22.52 8.87 -2.39
N SER A 55 21.44 8.38 -1.76
CA SER A 55 20.87 7.07 -2.09
C SER A 55 20.25 7.04 -3.49
N ARG A 56 19.61 8.13 -3.95
CA ARG A 56 19.13 8.27 -5.32
C ARG A 56 20.26 8.23 -6.35
N GLN A 57 21.32 9.01 -6.13
CA GLN A 57 22.48 8.98 -7.02
C GLN A 57 23.12 7.59 -7.09
N ARG A 58 23.16 6.86 -5.98
CA ARG A 58 23.64 5.48 -5.96
C ARG A 58 22.72 4.54 -6.74
N HIS A 59 21.40 4.70 -6.61
CA HIS A 59 20.42 3.96 -7.40
C HIS A 59 20.61 4.21 -8.90
N ASP A 60 20.73 5.47 -9.33
CA ASP A 60 20.82 5.83 -10.74
C ASP A 60 22.13 5.33 -11.40
N LYS A 61 23.20 5.21 -10.61
CA LYS A 61 24.48 4.65 -11.04
C LYS A 61 24.56 3.12 -10.92
N ALA A 62 23.56 2.47 -10.31
CA ALA A 62 23.61 1.03 -10.08
C ALA A 62 23.52 0.26 -11.40
N PRO A 63 24.41 -0.72 -11.65
CA PRO A 63 24.36 -1.49 -12.88
C PRO A 63 23.08 -2.34 -12.93
N LEU A 64 22.32 -2.23 -14.02
CA LEU A 64 21.13 -3.05 -14.29
C LEU A 64 21.53 -4.46 -14.76
N GLN A 65 22.15 -5.25 -13.87
CA GLN A 65 22.75 -6.56 -14.19
C GLN A 65 21.76 -7.60 -14.76
N MET A 66 20.47 -7.39 -14.53
CA MET A 66 19.38 -8.26 -14.98
C MET A 66 18.54 -7.64 -16.10
N THR A 67 19.04 -6.65 -16.85
CA THR A 67 18.33 -6.09 -18.02
C THR A 67 17.88 -7.20 -18.98
N PHE A 68 16.60 -7.15 -19.39
CA PHE A 68 16.06 -8.06 -20.40
C PHE A 68 16.68 -7.75 -21.77
N ARG A 69 17.36 -8.72 -22.38
CA ARG A 69 18.00 -8.61 -23.70
C ARG A 69 17.74 -9.83 -24.59
N ALA A 70 16.80 -10.68 -24.22
CA ALA A 70 16.53 -11.91 -24.95
C ALA A 70 15.84 -11.59 -26.29
N THR A 71 16.29 -12.24 -27.35
CA THR A 71 15.72 -12.12 -28.71
C THR A 71 14.99 -13.39 -29.16
N SER A 72 14.91 -14.40 -28.29
CA SER A 72 14.20 -15.65 -28.54
C SER A 72 13.54 -16.21 -27.27
N LEU A 73 12.54 -17.07 -27.43
CA LEU A 73 11.82 -17.68 -26.32
C LEU A 73 12.74 -18.50 -25.38
N PRO A 74 13.70 -19.32 -25.85
CA PRO A 74 14.62 -20.03 -24.96
C PRO A 74 15.49 -19.08 -24.12
N GLN A 75 15.99 -17.98 -24.73
CA GLN A 75 16.75 -16.96 -24.01
C GLN A 75 15.88 -16.24 -22.95
N ALA A 76 14.63 -15.91 -23.29
CA ALA A 76 13.70 -15.28 -22.37
C ALA A 76 13.41 -16.18 -21.17
N ARG A 77 13.16 -17.47 -21.38
CA ARG A 77 12.97 -18.46 -20.31
C ARG A 77 14.20 -18.61 -19.41
N LYS A 78 15.41 -18.63 -20.01
CA LYS A 78 16.67 -18.66 -19.25
C LYS A 78 16.85 -17.40 -18.41
N TRP A 79 16.54 -16.23 -18.96
CA TRP A 79 16.57 -14.96 -18.24
C TRP A 79 15.55 -14.94 -17.10
N GLN A 80 14.30 -15.36 -17.33
CA GLN A 80 13.25 -15.42 -16.32
C GLN A 80 13.66 -16.31 -15.13
N LYS A 81 14.24 -17.49 -15.38
CA LYS A 81 14.73 -18.37 -14.31
C LYS A 81 15.82 -17.69 -13.48
N ARG A 82 16.78 -17.03 -14.13
CA ARG A 82 17.85 -16.29 -13.43
C ARG A 82 17.29 -15.10 -12.65
N LEU A 83 16.38 -14.33 -13.25
CA LEU A 83 15.74 -13.19 -12.61
C LEU A 83 14.97 -13.62 -11.37
N ARG A 84 14.14 -14.65 -11.48
CA ARG A 84 13.37 -15.16 -10.34
C ARG A 84 14.27 -15.55 -9.18
N ASN A 85 15.31 -16.35 -9.44
CA ASN A 85 16.26 -16.73 -8.40
C ASN A 85 16.91 -15.52 -7.74
N LYS A 86 17.33 -14.52 -8.54
CA LYS A 86 17.94 -13.30 -8.00
C LYS A 86 16.94 -12.43 -7.24
N LEU A 87 15.71 -12.30 -7.72
CA LEU A 87 14.66 -11.56 -7.03
C LEU A 87 14.28 -12.25 -5.73
N THR A 88 14.16 -13.58 -5.70
CA THR A 88 13.92 -14.35 -4.47
C THR A 88 15.00 -14.05 -3.43
N GLU A 89 16.28 -14.06 -3.82
CA GLU A 89 17.39 -13.66 -2.94
C GLU A 89 17.22 -12.22 -2.44
N LEU A 90 16.97 -11.25 -3.33
CA LEU A 90 16.89 -9.83 -2.98
C LEU A 90 15.68 -9.45 -2.12
N VAL A 91 14.58 -10.20 -2.20
CA VAL A 91 13.40 -9.93 -1.34
C VAL A 91 13.51 -10.55 0.06
N GLY A 92 14.57 -11.33 0.33
CA GLY A 92 14.81 -12.01 1.61
C GLY A 92 14.56 -13.51 1.61
N GLY A 93 14.23 -14.10 0.46
CA GLY A 93 13.80 -15.49 0.36
C GLY A 93 12.35 -15.70 0.82
N PHE A 94 11.97 -16.96 0.92
CA PHE A 94 10.65 -17.40 1.38
C PHE A 94 10.79 -18.58 2.35
N PRO A 95 9.83 -18.78 3.27
CA PRO A 95 9.78 -19.98 4.09
C PRO A 95 9.85 -21.25 3.23
N ARG A 96 10.65 -22.24 3.68
CA ARG A 96 10.79 -23.52 2.97
C ARG A 96 9.52 -24.37 3.05
N GLU A 97 8.80 -24.26 4.14
CA GLU A 97 7.60 -25.05 4.42
C GLU A 97 6.35 -24.20 4.26
N HIS A 98 5.39 -24.79 3.54
CA HIS A 98 4.04 -24.27 3.41
C HIS A 98 3.22 -24.94 4.52
N GLY A 99 3.18 -24.32 5.70
CA GLY A 99 2.44 -24.86 6.85
C GLY A 99 0.94 -25.02 6.58
N ASP A 100 0.20 -25.57 7.55
CA ASP A 100 -1.26 -25.62 7.47
C ASP A 100 -1.86 -24.20 7.35
N LEU A 101 -2.84 -24.03 6.48
CA LEU A 101 -3.55 -22.76 6.28
C LEU A 101 -4.46 -22.41 7.46
N LYS A 102 -4.87 -23.36 8.32
CA LYS A 102 -5.76 -23.12 9.48
C LYS A 102 -6.91 -22.14 9.15
N THR A 103 -7.65 -22.47 8.10
CA THR A 103 -8.63 -21.56 7.50
C THR A 103 -9.88 -21.42 8.35
N GLN A 104 -10.49 -20.23 8.37
CA GLN A 104 -11.79 -20.01 8.99
C GLN A 104 -12.63 -19.03 8.18
N THR A 105 -13.88 -19.41 7.88
CA THR A 105 -14.90 -18.49 7.38
C THR A 105 -15.49 -17.71 8.55
N LEU A 106 -15.50 -16.38 8.45
CA LEU A 106 -15.95 -15.47 9.50
C LEU A 106 -17.36 -14.93 9.26
N GLU A 107 -17.70 -14.66 8.00
CA GLU A 107 -19.00 -14.09 7.61
C GLU A 107 -19.32 -14.50 6.17
N VAL A 108 -20.61 -14.68 5.89
CA VAL A 108 -21.13 -14.85 4.53
C VAL A 108 -22.30 -13.90 4.34
N LYS A 109 -22.29 -13.14 3.25
CA LYS A 109 -23.36 -12.24 2.85
C LYS A 109 -23.75 -12.46 1.40
N GLU A 110 -25.04 -12.37 1.12
CA GLU A 110 -25.62 -12.49 -0.21
C GLU A 110 -25.87 -11.10 -0.81
N TYR A 111 -25.43 -10.89 -2.04
CA TYR A 111 -25.72 -9.71 -2.85
C TYR A 111 -26.42 -10.14 -4.15
N PRO A 112 -27.06 -9.22 -4.90
CA PRO A 112 -27.73 -9.57 -6.15
C PRO A 112 -26.85 -10.33 -7.14
N ASP A 113 -25.61 -9.87 -7.36
CA ASP A 113 -24.74 -10.37 -8.43
C ASP A 113 -23.63 -11.33 -7.94
N TYR A 114 -23.37 -11.38 -6.63
CA TYR A 114 -22.32 -12.18 -6.04
C TYR A 114 -22.62 -12.59 -4.59
N ARG A 115 -21.91 -13.59 -4.09
CA ARG A 115 -21.83 -13.95 -2.67
C ARG A 115 -20.50 -13.46 -2.13
N ARG A 116 -20.47 -12.78 -0.97
CA ARG A 116 -19.25 -12.32 -0.32
C ARG A 116 -18.98 -13.12 0.95
N GLU A 117 -17.86 -13.82 0.98
CA GLU A 117 -17.38 -14.59 2.11
C GLU A 117 -16.16 -13.91 2.73
N LYS A 118 -16.23 -13.51 4.00
CA LYS A 118 -15.07 -13.03 4.76
C LYS A 118 -14.37 -14.23 5.39
N PHE A 119 -13.06 -14.34 5.22
CA PHE A 119 -12.28 -15.47 5.73
C PHE A 119 -10.93 -15.03 6.29
N VAL A 120 -10.29 -15.93 7.01
CA VAL A 120 -8.89 -15.84 7.41
C VAL A 120 -8.17 -17.16 7.15
N PHE A 121 -6.86 -17.07 6.90
CA PHE A 121 -5.94 -18.22 6.90
C PHE A 121 -4.56 -17.81 7.42
N GLU A 122 -3.79 -18.76 7.91
CA GLU A 122 -2.42 -18.60 8.39
C GLU A 122 -1.44 -18.68 7.20
N SER A 123 -0.77 -17.56 6.89
CA SER A 123 0.24 -17.54 5.82
C SER A 123 1.62 -17.98 6.31
N ARG A 124 1.90 -17.79 7.59
CA ARG A 124 3.11 -18.20 8.30
C ARG A 124 2.79 -18.35 9.79
N PRO A 125 3.58 -19.11 10.56
CA PRO A 125 3.25 -19.42 11.95
C PRO A 125 2.88 -18.18 12.79
N GLY A 126 1.66 -18.15 13.30
CA GLY A 126 1.11 -17.09 14.14
C GLY A 126 0.64 -15.83 13.39
N VAL A 127 0.71 -15.79 12.05
CA VAL A 127 0.36 -14.60 11.26
C VAL A 127 -0.71 -14.94 10.23
N TYR A 128 -1.86 -14.31 10.42
CA TYR A 128 -3.03 -14.51 9.57
C TYR A 128 -3.15 -13.44 8.48
N VAL A 129 -3.70 -13.86 7.36
CA VAL A 129 -4.22 -13.03 6.27
C VAL A 129 -5.74 -13.04 6.41
N LEU A 130 -6.33 -11.84 6.40
CA LEU A 130 -7.78 -11.65 6.26
C LEU A 130 -8.08 -11.41 4.80
N GLY A 131 -9.16 -11.99 4.29
CA GLY A 131 -9.60 -11.79 2.92
C GLY A 131 -11.11 -11.86 2.77
N TYR A 132 -11.55 -11.54 1.56
CA TYR A 132 -12.92 -11.65 1.10
C TYR A 132 -12.92 -12.41 -0.24
N LEU A 133 -13.73 -13.47 -0.33
CA LEU A 133 -14.03 -14.15 -1.57
C LEU A 133 -15.36 -13.62 -2.09
N LEU A 134 -15.36 -13.04 -3.28
CA LEU A 134 -16.56 -12.64 -4.00
C LEU A 134 -16.81 -13.66 -5.11
N THR A 135 -17.80 -14.53 -4.90
CA THR A 135 -18.19 -15.57 -5.85
C THR A 135 -19.31 -15.04 -6.75
N PRO A 136 -19.13 -14.98 -8.08
CA PRO A 136 -20.12 -14.44 -9.00
C PRO A 136 -21.33 -15.38 -9.15
N LYS A 137 -22.53 -14.83 -9.31
CA LYS A 137 -23.77 -15.59 -9.56
C LYS A 137 -24.10 -15.76 -11.03
N ASN A 138 -23.51 -14.94 -11.89
CA ASN A 138 -23.74 -14.93 -13.34
C ASN A 138 -22.81 -15.86 -14.13
N ALA A 139 -22.04 -16.71 -13.46
CA ALA A 139 -21.12 -17.68 -14.06
C ALA A 139 -21.21 -19.03 -13.35
N SER A 140 -20.73 -20.09 -14.00
CA SER A 140 -20.67 -21.44 -13.41
C SER A 140 -19.28 -21.76 -12.90
N ALA A 141 -19.21 -22.50 -11.79
CA ALA A 141 -17.97 -23.02 -11.23
C ALA A 141 -17.34 -24.13 -12.12
N PRO A 142 -16.01 -24.37 -12.04
CA PRO A 142 -15.06 -23.61 -11.23
C PRO A 142 -14.74 -22.25 -11.86
N HIS A 143 -14.74 -21.21 -11.03
CA HIS A 143 -14.59 -19.84 -11.50
C HIS A 143 -13.12 -19.51 -11.78
N PRO A 144 -12.79 -18.85 -12.92
CA PRO A 144 -11.50 -18.17 -13.02
C PRO A 144 -11.40 -17.19 -11.85
N THR A 145 -10.21 -17.10 -11.25
CA THR A 145 -10.02 -16.37 -10.00
C THR A 145 -9.00 -15.26 -10.17
N VAL A 146 -9.23 -14.12 -9.53
CA VAL A 146 -8.26 -13.03 -9.47
C VAL A 146 -7.98 -12.66 -8.01
N ILE A 147 -6.71 -12.66 -7.64
CA ILE A 147 -6.27 -12.12 -6.35
C ILE A 147 -6.28 -10.60 -6.45
N CYS A 148 -7.02 -9.92 -5.57
CA CYS A 148 -7.20 -8.48 -5.59
C CYS A 148 -6.40 -7.82 -4.46
N LEU A 149 -5.47 -6.92 -4.81
CA LEU A 149 -4.54 -6.27 -3.87
C LEU A 149 -4.79 -4.76 -3.79
N PRO A 150 -5.30 -4.24 -2.66
CA PRO A 150 -5.61 -2.82 -2.54
C PRO A 150 -4.35 -1.94 -2.54
N GLY A 151 -4.45 -0.69 -2.95
CA GLY A 151 -3.38 0.31 -2.79
C GLY A 151 -3.32 0.89 -1.37
N HIS A 152 -2.65 2.03 -1.22
CA HIS A 152 -2.67 2.76 0.06
C HIS A 152 -4.10 3.22 0.39
N GLY A 153 -4.55 3.00 1.62
CA GLY A 153 -5.91 3.31 2.03
C GLY A 153 -6.28 2.61 3.33
N ARG A 154 -7.58 2.36 3.50
CA ARG A 154 -8.15 1.66 4.66
C ARG A 154 -7.87 0.16 4.65
N GLY A 155 -7.48 -0.40 3.49
CA GLY A 155 -7.18 -1.81 3.33
C GLY A 155 -8.14 -2.47 2.36
N VAL A 156 -8.38 -3.77 2.55
CA VAL A 156 -9.26 -4.57 1.67
C VAL A 156 -10.70 -4.04 1.60
N ASP A 157 -11.18 -3.36 2.64
CA ASP A 157 -12.51 -2.73 2.67
C ASP A 157 -12.72 -1.71 1.52
N ASP A 158 -11.65 -1.04 1.05
CA ASP A 158 -11.70 -0.08 -0.07
C ASP A 158 -11.96 -0.71 -1.44
N ILE A 159 -11.91 -2.05 -1.53
CA ILE A 159 -12.04 -2.76 -2.81
C ILE A 159 -13.22 -3.74 -2.84
N VAL A 160 -13.91 -3.92 -1.71
CA VAL A 160 -15.03 -4.88 -1.55
C VAL A 160 -16.35 -4.22 -1.17
N GLY A 161 -16.49 -2.90 -1.33
CA GLY A 161 -17.76 -2.20 -1.09
C GLY A 161 -18.11 -2.05 0.40
N ILE A 162 -17.13 -1.68 1.24
CA ILE A 162 -17.36 -1.36 2.66
C ILE A 162 -16.95 0.08 2.96
N ASP A 163 -17.85 0.88 3.53
CA ASP A 163 -17.60 2.28 3.89
C ASP A 163 -16.77 2.44 5.18
N ASP A 164 -16.43 3.67 5.54
CA ASP A 164 -15.59 3.99 6.71
C ASP A 164 -16.27 3.72 8.07
N LYS A 165 -17.55 3.36 8.06
CA LYS A 165 -18.33 2.93 9.22
C LYS A 165 -18.57 1.42 9.23
N GLY A 166 -17.96 0.67 8.30
CA GLY A 166 -18.11 -0.78 8.19
C GLY A 166 -19.45 -1.22 7.60
N ARG A 167 -20.19 -0.30 6.95
CA ARG A 167 -21.46 -0.59 6.31
C ARG A 167 -21.22 -0.93 4.84
N ASP A 168 -22.12 -1.73 4.28
CA ASP A 168 -22.08 -2.02 2.86
C ASP A 168 -22.43 -0.76 2.06
N ARG A 169 -21.69 -0.55 0.97
CA ARG A 169 -21.92 0.54 0.01
C ARG A 169 -22.05 -0.01 -1.40
N THR A 170 -22.85 0.66 -2.23
CA THR A 170 -23.15 0.24 -3.61
C THR A 170 -22.49 1.14 -4.65
N ASP A 171 -22.09 2.34 -4.25
CA ASP A 171 -21.30 3.25 -5.05
C ASP A 171 -19.82 2.83 -5.01
N LYS A 172 -19.25 2.65 -6.21
CA LYS A 172 -17.85 2.31 -6.44
C LYS A 172 -16.94 3.54 -6.23
N ASP A 173 -17.10 4.21 -5.10
CA ASP A 173 -16.43 5.45 -4.75
C ASP A 173 -14.99 5.20 -4.25
N GLY A 174 -14.18 6.25 -4.21
CA GLY A 174 -12.75 6.20 -3.91
C GLY A 174 -11.92 5.78 -5.12
N TYR A 175 -10.62 6.07 -5.07
CA TYR A 175 -9.73 5.91 -6.23
C TYR A 175 -9.54 4.45 -6.70
N GLN A 176 -9.91 3.47 -5.87
CA GLN A 176 -9.80 2.04 -6.20
C GLN A 176 -11.08 1.48 -6.83
N HIS A 177 -12.19 2.22 -6.79
CA HIS A 177 -13.46 1.90 -7.44
C HIS A 177 -13.99 0.48 -7.16
N ASP A 178 -13.79 -0.06 -5.96
CA ASP A 178 -14.26 -1.42 -5.60
C ASP A 178 -13.91 -2.49 -6.65
N PHE A 179 -12.68 -2.49 -7.17
CA PHE A 179 -12.33 -3.32 -8.32
C PHE A 179 -12.50 -4.83 -8.08
N ALA A 180 -12.55 -5.32 -6.83
CA ALA A 180 -12.87 -6.73 -6.57
C ALA A 180 -14.35 -7.05 -6.85
N ILE A 181 -15.27 -6.11 -6.54
CA ILE A 181 -16.69 -6.23 -6.93
C ILE A 181 -16.81 -6.25 -8.45
N GLN A 182 -16.09 -5.37 -9.15
CA GLN A 182 -16.10 -5.33 -10.62
C GLN A 182 -15.66 -6.66 -11.24
N CYS A 183 -14.68 -7.36 -10.66
CA CYS A 183 -14.29 -8.69 -11.12
C CYS A 183 -15.45 -9.71 -11.00
N ALA A 184 -16.15 -9.71 -9.86
CA ALA A 184 -17.31 -10.58 -9.65
C ALA A 184 -18.47 -10.25 -10.60
N GLU A 185 -18.75 -8.97 -10.84
CA GLU A 185 -19.75 -8.54 -11.84
C GLU A 185 -19.44 -9.07 -13.26
N GLN A 186 -18.15 -9.28 -13.58
CA GLN A 186 -17.68 -9.85 -14.84
C GLN A 186 -17.59 -11.39 -14.84
N GLY A 187 -18.13 -12.08 -13.83
CA GLY A 187 -18.13 -13.55 -13.77
C GLY A 187 -16.81 -14.18 -13.33
N ILE A 188 -15.90 -13.39 -12.76
CA ILE A 188 -14.59 -13.82 -12.24
C ILE A 188 -14.64 -13.80 -10.71
N ALA A 189 -14.26 -14.90 -10.05
CA ALA A 189 -14.17 -14.92 -8.59
C ALA A 189 -13.05 -13.99 -8.11
N ALA A 190 -13.36 -13.09 -7.17
CA ALA A 190 -12.39 -12.14 -6.65
C ALA A 190 -11.94 -12.57 -5.24
N VAL A 191 -10.65 -12.82 -5.05
CA VAL A 191 -10.05 -13.12 -3.74
C VAL A 191 -9.26 -11.89 -3.29
N ALA A 192 -9.96 -10.99 -2.59
CA ALA A 192 -9.40 -9.75 -2.10
C ALA A 192 -8.73 -9.96 -0.74
N ILE A 193 -7.43 -9.68 -0.61
CA ILE A 193 -6.68 -9.94 0.63
C ILE A 193 -6.13 -8.65 1.27
N GLU A 194 -6.12 -8.64 2.60
CA GLU A 194 -5.57 -7.56 3.40
C GLU A 194 -4.03 -7.62 3.39
N GLN A 195 -3.42 -6.65 2.71
CA GLN A 195 -1.97 -6.53 2.66
C GLN A 195 -1.39 -6.18 4.04
N MET A 196 -0.25 -6.77 4.36
CA MET A 196 0.46 -6.52 5.62
C MET A 196 0.71 -5.02 5.81
N ALA A 197 0.53 -4.52 7.04
CA ALA A 197 0.61 -3.11 7.41
C ALA A 197 -0.55 -2.20 6.96
N PHE A 198 -1.64 -2.75 6.42
CA PHE A 198 -2.91 -2.06 6.14
C PHE A 198 -4.08 -2.65 6.93
N GLY A 199 -5.19 -1.91 6.97
CA GLY A 199 -6.45 -2.26 7.63
C GLY A 199 -6.30 -2.98 8.97
N CYS A 200 -6.72 -4.25 9.06
CA CYS A 200 -6.65 -5.00 10.31
C CYS A 200 -5.21 -5.40 10.72
N ARG A 201 -4.26 -5.38 9.77
CA ARG A 201 -2.85 -5.80 9.96
C ARG A 201 -1.92 -4.64 10.29
N ARG A 202 -2.47 -3.57 10.88
CA ARG A 202 -1.74 -2.37 11.34
C ARG A 202 -1.36 -2.45 12.82
N ASP A 203 -0.30 -1.74 13.18
CA ASP A 203 0.11 -1.55 14.57
C ASP A 203 -0.83 -0.59 15.35
N PRO A 204 -0.82 -0.62 16.69
CA PRO A 204 -1.70 0.22 17.51
C PRO A 204 -1.54 1.73 17.30
N ARG A 205 -0.34 2.24 16.96
CA ARG A 205 -0.12 3.67 16.71
C ARG A 205 -0.81 4.11 15.43
N ALA A 206 -0.68 3.32 14.37
CA ALA A 206 -1.36 3.59 13.10
C ALA A 206 -2.89 3.54 13.26
N ARG A 207 -3.42 2.53 14.00
CA ARG A 207 -4.86 2.39 14.27
C ARG A 207 -5.46 3.60 15.01
N LYS A 208 -4.72 4.24 15.92
CA LYS A 208 -5.18 5.42 16.67
C LYS A 208 -5.25 6.71 15.84
N ARG A 209 -4.58 6.79 14.69
CA ARG A 209 -4.51 8.02 13.89
C ARG A 209 -5.70 8.17 12.93
N SER A 210 -5.93 7.17 12.09
CA SER A 210 -7.07 7.11 11.18
C SER A 210 -7.20 5.71 10.57
N LEU A 211 -8.32 5.39 9.92
CA LEU A 211 -8.50 4.11 9.22
C LEU A 211 -7.49 3.90 8.08
N GLY A 212 -7.13 4.98 7.37
CA GLY A 212 -6.19 4.94 6.24
C GLY A 212 -4.71 5.07 6.60
N THR A 213 -4.37 5.30 7.89
CA THR A 213 -2.96 5.40 8.30
C THR A 213 -2.31 4.02 8.29
N ALA A 214 -1.28 3.79 7.47
CA ALA A 214 -0.58 2.52 7.36
C ALA A 214 0.59 2.35 8.34
N SER A 215 0.97 1.10 8.60
CA SER A 215 2.16 0.72 9.40
C SER A 215 3.38 0.39 8.52
N CYS A 216 3.40 0.88 7.27
CA CYS A 216 4.42 0.52 6.29
C CYS A 216 5.85 0.83 6.76
N ARG A 217 6.07 1.98 7.40
CA ARG A 217 7.41 2.39 7.88
C ARG A 217 7.98 1.45 8.94
N PRO A 218 7.30 1.20 10.09
CA PRO A 218 7.83 0.28 11.09
C PRO A 218 7.94 -1.16 10.58
N ALA A 219 6.96 -1.64 9.79
CA ALA A 219 7.01 -2.98 9.22
C ALA A 219 8.16 -3.15 8.22
N ALA A 220 8.38 -2.18 7.33
CA ALA A 220 9.51 -2.20 6.40
C ALA A 220 10.86 -2.14 7.12
N GLY A 221 10.97 -1.28 8.14
CA GLY A 221 12.19 -1.21 8.97
C GLY A 221 12.51 -2.55 9.64
N ALA A 222 11.50 -3.21 10.21
CA ALA A 222 11.67 -4.54 10.79
C ALA A 222 12.09 -5.59 9.75
N ALA A 223 11.47 -5.60 8.56
CA ALA A 223 11.85 -6.51 7.48
C ALA A 223 13.33 -6.33 7.10
N LEU A 224 13.79 -5.08 6.94
CA LEU A 224 15.19 -4.79 6.60
C LEU A 224 16.17 -5.34 7.65
N LEU A 225 15.83 -5.23 8.94
CA LEU A 225 16.66 -5.76 10.03
C LEU A 225 16.74 -7.29 10.05
N LEU A 226 15.76 -7.96 9.46
CA LEU A 226 15.72 -9.42 9.31
C LEU A 226 16.38 -9.88 8.00
N GLY A 227 16.94 -8.97 7.19
CA GLY A 227 17.48 -9.29 5.86
C GLY A 227 16.39 -9.54 4.81
N GLU A 228 15.18 -9.05 5.07
CA GLU A 228 13.99 -9.28 4.26
C GLU A 228 13.41 -7.96 3.73
N THR A 229 12.37 -8.06 2.91
CA THR A 229 11.63 -6.90 2.42
C THR A 229 10.14 -7.04 2.69
N MET A 230 9.46 -5.92 2.92
CA MET A 230 8.00 -5.90 3.00
C MET A 230 7.33 -6.34 1.69
N VAL A 231 8.02 -6.19 0.55
CA VAL A 231 7.60 -6.76 -0.74
C VAL A 231 7.59 -8.29 -0.68
N GLY A 232 8.68 -8.90 -0.22
CA GLY A 232 8.79 -10.35 0.00
C GLY A 232 7.69 -10.87 0.93
N TRP A 233 7.44 -10.18 2.05
CA TRP A 233 6.37 -10.55 2.98
C TRP A 233 4.98 -10.52 2.34
N ARG A 234 4.66 -9.52 1.52
CA ARG A 234 3.36 -9.41 0.87
C ARG A 234 3.22 -10.39 -0.30
N VAL A 235 4.29 -10.64 -1.06
CA VAL A 235 4.31 -11.67 -2.11
C VAL A 235 4.09 -13.05 -1.50
N TRP A 236 4.67 -13.34 -0.33
CA TRP A 236 4.42 -14.60 0.37
C TRP A 236 2.93 -14.78 0.72
N ASP A 237 2.26 -13.73 1.17
CA ASP A 237 0.82 -13.78 1.43
C ASP A 237 0.01 -14.05 0.13
N VAL A 238 0.46 -13.54 -1.02
CA VAL A 238 -0.12 -13.87 -2.34
C VAL A 238 0.10 -15.34 -2.69
N MET A 239 1.31 -15.87 -2.53
CA MET A 239 1.62 -17.30 -2.77
C MET A 239 0.74 -18.21 -1.92
N ARG A 240 0.58 -17.88 -0.64
CA ARG A 240 -0.28 -18.62 0.30
C ARG A 240 -1.77 -18.45 0.00
N THR A 241 -2.17 -17.35 -0.63
CA THR A 241 -3.53 -17.18 -1.14
C THR A 241 -3.80 -18.14 -2.30
N ILE A 242 -2.82 -18.44 -3.15
CA ILE A 242 -2.98 -19.47 -4.20
C ILE A 242 -3.11 -20.86 -3.57
N ASP A 243 -2.32 -21.16 -2.54
CA ASP A 243 -2.47 -22.42 -1.79
C ASP A 243 -3.89 -22.53 -1.19
N TRP A 244 -4.47 -21.42 -0.71
CA TRP A 244 -5.86 -21.38 -0.24
C TRP A 244 -6.88 -21.55 -1.37
N ILE A 245 -6.65 -20.95 -2.54
CA ILE A 245 -7.50 -21.14 -3.73
C ILE A 245 -7.52 -22.62 -4.15
N GLU A 246 -6.38 -23.31 -4.06
CA GLU A 246 -6.27 -24.74 -4.36
C GLU A 246 -7.09 -25.64 -3.42
N THR A 247 -7.56 -25.13 -2.27
CA THR A 247 -8.45 -25.87 -1.35
C THR A 247 -9.94 -25.61 -1.59
N ARG A 248 -10.32 -24.86 -2.64
CA ARG A 248 -11.70 -24.43 -2.89
C ARG A 248 -12.19 -24.99 -4.23
N ASP A 249 -13.10 -25.96 -4.17
CA ASP A 249 -13.63 -26.64 -5.37
C ASP A 249 -14.39 -25.70 -6.31
N GLU A 250 -14.95 -24.60 -5.78
CA GLU A 250 -15.63 -23.60 -6.59
C GLU A 250 -14.67 -22.67 -7.38
N LEU A 251 -13.36 -22.73 -7.10
CA LEU A 251 -12.34 -21.88 -7.73
C LEU A 251 -11.45 -22.69 -8.67
N ASP A 252 -11.13 -22.12 -9.83
CA ASP A 252 -10.20 -22.73 -10.78
C ASP A 252 -8.76 -22.31 -10.48
N ALA A 253 -8.03 -23.15 -9.75
CA ALA A 253 -6.62 -22.95 -9.42
C ALA A 253 -5.69 -22.94 -10.67
N GLY A 254 -6.14 -23.46 -11.82
CA GLY A 254 -5.41 -23.38 -13.08
C GLY A 254 -5.51 -22.02 -13.77
N ARG A 255 -6.53 -21.22 -13.43
CA ARG A 255 -6.83 -19.90 -14.02
C ARG A 255 -6.82 -18.79 -12.96
N VAL A 256 -5.65 -18.59 -12.33
CA VAL A 256 -5.43 -17.54 -11.33
C VAL A 256 -4.75 -16.30 -11.92
N GLY A 257 -5.43 -15.16 -11.87
CA GLY A 257 -4.88 -13.82 -12.10
C GLY A 257 -4.50 -13.11 -10.80
N CYS A 258 -3.80 -11.98 -10.93
CA CYS A 258 -3.49 -11.10 -9.80
C CYS A 258 -3.64 -9.65 -10.26
N MET A 259 -4.42 -8.85 -9.54
CA MET A 259 -4.70 -7.46 -9.88
C MET A 259 -4.43 -6.56 -8.69
N GLY A 260 -3.80 -5.40 -8.92
CA GLY A 260 -3.60 -4.43 -7.84
C GLY A 260 -3.24 -3.03 -8.31
N ILE A 261 -3.48 -2.06 -7.42
CA ILE A 261 -3.23 -0.63 -7.64
C ILE A 261 -2.20 -0.07 -6.64
N SER A 262 -1.36 0.88 -7.06
CA SER A 262 -0.31 1.50 -6.24
C SER A 262 0.61 0.45 -5.58
N GLY A 263 0.62 0.37 -4.24
CA GLY A 263 1.33 -0.67 -3.50
C GLY A 263 0.86 -2.09 -3.88
N GLY A 264 -0.43 -2.30 -4.10
CA GLY A 264 -0.97 -3.55 -4.64
C GLY A 264 -0.46 -3.87 -6.03
N GLY A 265 -0.31 -2.87 -6.92
CA GLY A 265 0.29 -3.07 -8.25
C GLY A 265 1.77 -3.45 -8.16
N THR A 266 2.50 -2.87 -7.21
CA THR A 266 3.89 -3.28 -6.92
C THR A 266 3.93 -4.76 -6.56
N ILE A 267 3.07 -5.22 -5.64
CA ILE A 267 3.02 -6.63 -5.25
C ILE A 267 2.52 -7.54 -6.39
N THR A 268 1.57 -7.11 -7.22
CA THR A 268 1.19 -7.84 -8.45
C THR A 268 2.38 -8.05 -9.38
N THR A 269 3.23 -7.03 -9.55
CA THR A 269 4.41 -7.08 -10.42
C THR A 269 5.46 -8.05 -9.89
N PHE A 270 5.79 -7.94 -8.60
CA PHE A 270 6.73 -8.87 -7.95
C PHE A 270 6.17 -10.29 -7.84
N GLY A 271 4.88 -10.43 -7.53
CA GLY A 271 4.16 -11.70 -7.49
C GLY A 271 4.24 -12.41 -8.83
N ALA A 272 3.97 -11.73 -9.95
CA ALA A 272 4.09 -12.31 -11.29
C ALA A 272 5.51 -12.80 -11.62
N ALA A 273 6.54 -12.12 -11.10
CA ALA A 273 7.92 -12.53 -11.29
C ALA A 273 8.29 -13.76 -10.44
N LEU A 274 7.76 -13.84 -9.21
CA LEU A 274 8.16 -14.80 -8.18
C LEU A 274 7.25 -16.04 -8.09
N GLU A 275 6.01 -15.96 -8.53
CA GLU A 275 4.99 -17.01 -8.45
C GLU A 275 4.43 -17.35 -9.84
N THR A 276 4.80 -18.52 -10.36
CA THR A 276 4.46 -18.96 -11.72
C THR A 276 3.02 -19.47 -11.89
N ARG A 277 2.29 -19.65 -10.80
CA ARG A 277 0.85 -19.99 -10.83
C ARG A 277 0.00 -18.79 -11.26
N ILE A 278 0.47 -17.56 -11.10
CA ILE A 278 -0.19 -16.36 -11.63
C ILE A 278 -0.09 -16.34 -13.16
N LYS A 279 -1.24 -16.39 -13.84
CA LYS A 279 -1.35 -16.44 -15.32
C LYS A 279 -1.60 -15.08 -15.95
N ALA A 280 -2.28 -14.18 -15.25
CA ALA A 280 -2.66 -12.87 -15.75
C ALA A 280 -2.42 -11.79 -14.67
N PRO A 281 -1.25 -11.12 -14.66
CA PRO A 281 -1.00 -9.99 -13.78
C PRO A 281 -1.53 -8.67 -14.39
N LEU A 282 -2.32 -7.94 -13.62
CA LEU A 282 -2.83 -6.61 -13.98
C LEU A 282 -2.37 -5.58 -12.93
N SER A 283 -1.32 -4.85 -13.28
CA SER A 283 -0.63 -3.92 -12.36
C SER A 283 -0.90 -2.48 -12.74
N ALA A 284 -1.51 -1.73 -11.82
CA ALA A 284 -1.60 -0.28 -11.86
C ALA A 284 -0.66 0.33 -10.80
N ALA A 285 0.64 0.14 -10.97
CA ALA A 285 1.68 0.78 -10.15
C ALA A 285 2.31 1.95 -10.89
N THR A 286 2.70 3.00 -10.17
CA THR A 286 3.70 3.92 -10.68
C THR A 286 4.99 3.14 -10.90
N SER A 287 5.62 3.30 -12.07
CA SER A 287 7.00 2.86 -12.26
C SER A 287 7.85 3.43 -11.13
N ILE A 288 8.83 2.66 -10.63
CA ILE A 288 9.93 3.24 -9.84
C ILE A 288 10.40 4.43 -10.67
N PRO A 289 10.35 5.67 -10.15
CA PRO A 289 10.45 6.82 -11.01
C PRO A 289 11.83 6.80 -11.66
N SER A 290 11.88 6.52 -12.96
CA SER A 290 12.96 7.01 -13.81
C SER A 290 12.69 8.50 -13.96
N VAL A 291 13.11 9.29 -12.98
CA VAL A 291 13.17 10.74 -13.17
C VAL A 291 14.40 10.95 -14.04
N THR A 292 14.18 11.17 -15.33
CA THR A 292 15.17 11.83 -16.17
C THR A 292 15.57 13.11 -15.44
N ALA A 293 16.84 13.21 -15.04
CA ALA A 293 17.40 14.46 -14.58
C ALA A 293 17.16 15.50 -15.68
N SER A 294 16.41 16.54 -15.33
CA SER A 294 16.37 17.81 -16.07
C SER A 294 17.76 18.42 -16.12
#